data_AF-A0A414JTH9-F1
#
_entry.id   AF-A0A414JTH9-F1
#
_cell.length_a   1.000
_cell.length_b   1.000
_cell.length_c   1.000
_cell.angle_alpha   90.00
_cell.angle_beta   90.00
_cell.angle_gamma   90.00
#
_symmetry.space_group_name_H-M   'P 1'
#
loop_
_entity.id
_entity.type
_entity.pdbx_description
1 polymer ?
#
loop_
_entity_poly.entity_id
_entity_poly.type
_entity_poly.pdbx_seq_one_letter_code
_entity_poly.pdbx_strand_id
1 'polypeptide(L)'
;MGKSTLLKGLQNYAAKIARYCIGGADAGLTFQFTSAAEIALLFAEKGIVGLNLYTDRSCMHNLAIDEVGREPMDAKHFGTGINAIQTVLQLRYEQRYCFYTHMTTNLDPDKEFSQRYGDYIADRVKEMFNVIKIEGESRR
;
A
#
# COMPACT_ATOMS: atom_id res chain seq x y z
N MET A 1 -8.72 10.01 -10.87
CA MET A 1 -7.89 11.23 -10.68
C MET A 1 -8.14 11.76 -9.27
N GLY A 2 -7.14 12.32 -8.58
CA GLY A 2 -7.27 12.86 -7.21
C GLY A 2 -7.15 11.85 -6.06
N LYS A 3 -6.98 10.55 -6.34
CA LYS A 3 -6.87 9.48 -5.33
C LYS A 3 -5.67 9.70 -4.39
N SER A 4 -4.50 10.00 -4.97
CA SER A 4 -3.28 10.31 -4.22
C SER A 4 -3.43 11.56 -3.36
N THR A 5 -4.08 12.61 -3.90
CA THR A 5 -4.37 13.85 -3.16
C THR A 5 -5.28 13.59 -1.97
N LEU A 6 -6.29 12.73 -2.14
CA LEU A 6 -7.18 12.33 -1.06
C LEU A 6 -6.42 11.60 0.07
N LEU A 7 -5.55 10.65 -0.28
CA LEU A 7 -4.73 9.97 0.74
C LEU A 7 -3.76 10.91 1.46
N LYS A 8 -3.11 11.83 0.73
CA LYS A 8 -2.25 12.85 1.35
C LYS A 8 -3.06 13.80 2.25
N GLY A 9 -4.28 14.15 1.83
CA GLY A 9 -5.22 14.92 2.65
C GLY A 9 -5.58 14.18 3.94
N LEU A 10 -5.90 12.89 3.84
CA LEU A 10 -6.22 12.02 4.98
C LEU A 10 -5.02 11.91 5.93
N GLN A 11 -3.80 11.73 5.41
CA GLN A 11 -2.58 11.67 6.21
C GLN A 11 -2.38 12.96 7.01
N ASN A 12 -2.51 14.11 6.36
CA ASN A 12 -2.36 15.42 6.99
C ASN A 12 -3.43 15.68 8.05
N TYR A 13 -4.67 15.27 7.77
CA TYR A 13 -5.78 15.38 8.71
C TYR A 13 -5.55 14.51 9.95
N ALA A 14 -5.18 13.25 9.77
CA ALA A 14 -4.88 12.34 10.86
C ALA A 14 -3.71 12.85 11.73
N ALA A 15 -2.64 13.35 11.11
CA ALA A 15 -1.53 13.95 11.83
C ALA A 15 -1.93 15.21 12.62
N LYS A 16 -2.86 16.02 12.09
CA LYS A 16 -3.41 17.17 12.84
C LYS A 16 -4.22 16.71 14.04
N ILE A 17 -5.13 15.75 13.88
CA ILE A 17 -5.91 15.21 15.01
C ILE A 17 -4.99 14.62 16.08
N ALA A 18 -4.00 13.83 15.67
CA ALA A 18 -3.04 13.25 16.60
C ALA A 18 -2.32 14.34 17.43
N ARG A 19 -1.94 15.45 16.80
CA ARG A 19 -1.34 16.58 17.54
C ARG A 19 -2.33 17.26 18.48
N TYR A 20 -3.54 17.57 18.02
CA TYR A 20 -4.48 18.39 18.80
C TYR A 20 -5.23 17.63 19.90
N CYS A 21 -5.60 16.37 19.65
CA CYS A 21 -6.50 15.63 20.55
C CYS A 21 -5.76 14.74 21.55
N ILE A 22 -4.55 14.29 21.20
CA ILE A 22 -3.79 13.31 22.00
C ILE A 22 -2.34 13.76 22.26
N GLY A 23 -2.06 15.05 22.06
CA GLY A 23 -0.76 15.65 22.38
C GLY A 23 0.41 15.11 21.54
N GLY A 24 0.14 14.56 20.36
CA GLY A 24 1.15 13.95 19.50
C GLY A 24 1.53 12.51 19.87
N ALA A 25 0.85 11.89 20.84
CA ALA A 25 0.94 10.45 21.04
C ALA A 25 0.47 9.71 19.78
N ASP A 26 1.12 8.62 19.41
CA ASP A 26 0.68 7.82 18.27
C ASP A 26 -0.53 6.97 18.67
N ALA A 27 -1.75 7.48 18.47
CA ALA A 27 -2.98 6.69 18.64
C ALA A 27 -3.24 5.73 17.46
N GLY A 28 -2.22 5.43 16.64
CA GLY A 28 -2.39 4.61 15.45
C GLY A 28 -3.23 5.28 14.37
N LEU A 29 -3.39 6.60 14.42
CA LEU A 29 -4.16 7.36 13.42
C LEU A 29 -3.30 7.73 12.20
N THR A 30 -1.99 7.79 12.37
CA THR A 30 -1.05 8.14 11.29
C THR A 30 -0.63 6.90 10.51
N PHE A 31 -0.17 7.10 9.28
CA PHE A 31 0.31 6.04 8.41
C PHE A 31 1.48 6.54 7.54
N GLN A 32 2.37 5.61 7.20
CA GLN A 32 3.42 5.83 6.21
C GLN A 32 2.78 5.91 4.81
N PHE A 33 3.32 6.77 3.94
CA PHE A 33 2.88 6.90 2.55
C PHE A 33 4.07 6.62 1.62
N THR A 34 3.90 5.70 0.67
CA THR A 34 4.92 5.33 -0.33
C THR A 34 4.23 4.92 -1.63
N SER A 35 4.93 4.96 -2.75
CA SER A 35 4.43 4.43 -4.02
C SER A 35 4.75 2.95 -4.19
N ALA A 36 3.95 2.24 -4.98
CA ALA A 36 4.22 0.86 -5.34
C ALA A 36 5.58 0.69 -6.05
N ALA A 37 5.97 1.68 -6.86
CA ALA A 37 7.24 1.70 -7.56
C ALA A 37 8.43 1.81 -6.58
N GLU A 38 8.34 2.65 -5.54
CA GLU A 38 9.36 2.76 -4.50
C GLU A 38 9.57 1.43 -3.76
N ILE A 39 8.48 0.72 -3.43
CA ILE A 39 8.56 -0.60 -2.81
C ILE A 39 9.31 -1.59 -3.72
N ALA A 40 8.98 -1.61 -5.01
CA ALA A 40 9.64 -2.49 -5.98
C ALA A 40 11.13 -2.16 -6.17
N LEU A 41 11.47 -0.87 -6.23
CA LEU A 41 12.86 -0.40 -6.28
C LEU A 41 13.64 -0.79 -5.03
N LEU A 42 13.03 -0.66 -3.86
CA LEU A 42 13.67 -1.02 -2.60
C LEU A 42 13.92 -2.54 -2.50
N PHE A 43 13.01 -3.36 -3.04
CA PHE A 43 13.26 -4.78 -3.21
C PHE A 43 14.42 -5.04 -4.17
N ALA A 44 14.48 -4.37 -5.33
CA ALA A 44 15.58 -4.56 -6.27
C ALA A 44 16.95 -4.23 -5.62
N GLU A 45 16.99 -3.17 -4.82
CA GLU A 45 18.19 -2.72 -4.11
C GLU A 45 18.60 -3.66 -2.95
N LYS A 46 17.66 -4.04 -2.08
CA LYS A 46 17.95 -4.67 -0.76
C LYS A 46 17.36 -6.07 -0.60
N GLY A 47 16.68 -6.59 -1.60
CA GLY A 47 15.98 -7.86 -1.55
C GLY A 47 14.86 -7.85 -0.52
N ILE A 48 14.62 -9.01 0.10
CA ILE A 48 13.56 -9.18 1.11
C ILE A 48 13.76 -8.25 2.31
N VAL A 49 15.00 -7.96 2.70
CA VAL A 49 15.31 -7.03 3.81
C VAL A 49 14.74 -5.64 3.53
N GLY A 50 14.72 -5.22 2.26
CA GLY A 50 14.08 -3.97 1.83
C GLY A 50 12.57 -3.95 2.05
N LEU A 51 11.91 -5.10 2.13
CA LEU A 51 10.47 -5.20 2.34
C LEU A 51 10.06 -5.30 3.81
N ASN A 52 11.00 -5.62 4.71
CA ASN A 52 10.70 -5.84 6.14
C ASN A 52 9.95 -4.67 6.79
N LEU A 53 10.21 -3.43 6.40
CA LEU A 53 9.48 -2.29 6.96
C LEU A 53 7.97 -2.29 6.62
N TYR A 54 7.57 -3.05 5.60
CA TYR A 54 6.19 -3.21 5.16
C TYR A 54 5.58 -4.55 5.53
N THR A 55 6.41 -5.55 5.89
CA THR A 55 6.02 -6.97 6.03
C THR A 55 6.39 -7.62 7.37
N ASP A 56 7.35 -7.10 8.12
CA ASP A 56 7.76 -7.62 9.41
C ASP A 56 6.93 -7.01 10.54
N ARG A 57 6.27 -7.85 11.34
CA ARG A 57 5.40 -7.41 12.44
C ARG A 57 6.09 -6.46 13.44
N SER A 58 7.39 -6.59 13.64
CA SER A 58 8.16 -5.75 14.57
C SER A 58 8.46 -4.35 14.01
N CYS A 59 8.38 -4.17 12.69
CA CYS A 59 8.71 -2.92 11.99
C CYS A 59 7.52 -2.30 11.25
N MET A 60 6.45 -3.06 11.03
CA MET A 60 5.27 -2.63 10.29
C MET A 60 4.52 -1.53 11.03
N HIS A 61 4.02 -0.59 10.25
CA HIS A 61 3.06 0.42 10.68
C HIS A 61 1.84 0.43 9.73
N ASN A 62 0.87 1.28 10.06
CA ASN A 62 -0.19 1.61 9.12
C ASN A 62 0.42 2.19 7.84
N LEU A 63 -0.11 1.77 6.69
CA LEU A 63 0.52 2.04 5.40
C LEU A 63 -0.49 2.51 4.36
N ALA A 64 -0.09 3.48 3.55
CA ALA A 64 -0.76 3.88 2.34
C ALA A 64 0.17 3.66 1.14
N ILE A 65 -0.28 2.84 0.18
CA ILE A 65 0.47 2.52 -1.05
C ILE A 65 -0.19 3.21 -2.24
N ASP A 66 0.52 4.12 -2.88
CA ASP A 66 0.04 4.86 -4.05
C ASP A 66 0.42 4.19 -5.36
N GLU A 67 -0.42 4.36 -6.38
CA GLU A 67 -0.20 3.86 -7.74
C GLU A 67 0.08 2.35 -7.84
N VAL A 68 -0.60 1.53 -7.02
CA VAL A 68 -0.52 0.06 -7.15
C VAL A 68 -0.99 -0.36 -8.54
N GLY A 69 -0.18 -1.17 -9.20
CA GLY A 69 -0.39 -1.63 -10.57
C GLY A 69 0.55 -0.99 -11.58
N ARG A 70 1.38 -0.03 -11.17
CA ARG A 70 2.29 0.72 -12.06
C ARG A 70 3.75 0.44 -11.80
N GLU A 71 4.06 -0.31 -10.76
CA GLU A 71 5.41 -0.74 -10.41
C GLU A 71 5.99 -1.75 -11.42
N PRO A 72 7.33 -1.82 -11.58
CA PRO A 72 7.98 -2.84 -12.40
C PRO A 72 7.69 -4.25 -11.88
N MET A 73 7.14 -5.13 -12.73
CA MET A 73 6.87 -6.53 -12.36
C MET A 73 8.12 -7.42 -12.41
N ASP A 74 9.17 -6.95 -13.07
CA ASP A 74 10.44 -7.63 -13.28
C ASP A 74 11.53 -7.19 -12.29
N ALA A 75 11.15 -6.51 -11.21
CA ALA A 75 12.05 -6.18 -10.12
C ALA A 75 12.74 -7.46 -9.62
N LYS A 76 14.08 -7.46 -9.69
CA LYS A 76 14.92 -8.60 -9.35
C LYS A 76 16.00 -8.17 -8.38
N HIS A 77 16.28 -9.03 -7.42
CA HIS A 77 17.43 -8.91 -6.53
C HIS A 77 18.34 -10.12 -6.74
N PHE A 78 19.56 -9.89 -7.22
CA PHE A 78 20.52 -10.95 -7.57
C PHE A 78 19.92 -12.11 -8.39
N GLY A 79 19.11 -11.78 -9.41
CA GLY A 79 18.47 -12.74 -10.29
C GLY A 79 17.18 -13.38 -9.74
N THR A 80 16.87 -13.19 -8.45
CA THR A 80 15.60 -13.62 -7.85
C THR A 80 14.54 -12.55 -8.09
N GLY A 81 13.53 -12.87 -8.90
CA GLY A 81 12.38 -12.01 -9.13
C GLY A 81 11.23 -12.39 -8.22
N ILE A 82 10.67 -11.40 -7.51
CA ILE A 82 9.39 -11.55 -6.82
C ILE A 82 8.51 -10.37 -7.21
N ASN A 83 7.20 -10.58 -7.17
CA ASN A 83 6.28 -9.46 -7.23
C ASN A 83 6.23 -8.80 -5.84
N ALA A 84 6.94 -7.68 -5.69
CA ALA A 84 7.11 -7.02 -4.40
C ALA A 84 5.77 -6.63 -3.76
N ILE A 85 4.82 -6.12 -4.56
CA ILE A 85 3.51 -5.69 -4.06
C ILE A 85 2.65 -6.88 -3.67
N GLN A 86 2.65 -7.94 -4.47
CA GLN A 86 1.99 -9.20 -4.11
C GLN A 86 2.49 -9.74 -2.77
N THR A 87 3.81 -9.76 -2.56
CA THR A 87 4.43 -10.19 -1.28
C THR A 87 4.02 -9.28 -0.12
N VAL A 88 4.01 -7.97 -0.32
CA VAL A 88 3.59 -7.01 0.71
C VAL A 88 2.11 -7.21 1.08
N LEU A 89 1.22 -7.31 0.09
CA LEU A 89 -0.21 -7.53 0.33
C LEU A 89 -0.49 -8.86 1.04
N GLN A 90 0.21 -9.92 0.62
CA GLN A 90 0.15 -11.24 1.26
C GLN A 90 0.45 -11.17 2.76
N LEU A 91 1.59 -10.57 3.12
CA LEU A 91 2.05 -10.55 4.52
C LEU A 91 1.26 -9.54 5.37
N ARG A 92 0.80 -8.44 4.75
CA ARG A 92 -0.11 -7.50 5.41
C ARG A 92 -1.49 -8.11 5.69
N TYR A 93 -1.98 -9.02 4.84
CA TYR A 93 -3.23 -9.73 5.09
C TYR A 93 -3.20 -10.53 6.41
N GLU A 94 -2.06 -11.15 6.74
CA GLU A 94 -1.89 -11.91 7.99
C GLU A 94 -1.98 -11.01 9.23
N GLN A 95 -1.60 -9.73 9.09
CA GLN A 95 -1.60 -8.73 10.16
C GLN A 95 -2.74 -7.70 10.02
N ARG A 96 -3.77 -7.98 9.21
CA ARG A 96 -4.83 -7.02 8.83
C ARG A 96 -5.64 -6.44 10.00
N TYR A 97 -5.68 -7.13 11.13
CA TYR A 97 -6.37 -6.67 12.34
C TYR A 97 -5.48 -5.82 13.26
N CYS A 98 -4.17 -5.77 13.01
CA CYS A 98 -3.21 -4.99 13.77
C CYS A 98 -2.82 -3.69 13.07
N PHE A 99 -2.72 -3.72 11.73
CA PHE A 99 -2.33 -2.57 10.92
C PHE A 99 -3.28 -2.41 9.75
N TYR A 100 -3.89 -1.23 9.60
CA TYR A 100 -4.69 -0.96 8.42
C TYR A 100 -3.82 -0.57 7.24
N THR A 101 -4.36 -0.78 6.05
CA THR A 101 -3.69 -0.48 4.78
C THR A 101 -4.64 0.34 3.92
N HIS A 102 -4.11 1.36 3.27
CA HIS A 102 -4.78 2.13 2.24
C HIS A 102 -4.05 1.93 0.91
N MET A 103 -4.79 1.98 -0.19
CA MET A 103 -4.22 1.79 -1.51
C MET A 103 -4.91 2.69 -2.53
N THR A 104 -4.15 3.20 -3.49
CA THR A 104 -4.72 3.71 -4.75
C THR A 104 -4.29 2.83 -5.90
N THR A 105 -5.21 2.61 -6.83
CA THR A 105 -4.92 1.91 -8.08
C THR A 105 -5.74 2.51 -9.20
N ASN A 106 -5.23 2.42 -10.42
CA ASN A 106 -6.01 2.68 -11.64
C ASN A 106 -6.46 1.38 -12.31
N LEU A 107 -6.07 0.22 -11.77
CA LEU A 107 -6.50 -1.07 -12.28
C LEU A 107 -7.98 -1.30 -11.97
N ASP A 108 -8.65 -1.99 -12.89
CA ASP A 108 -9.95 -2.59 -12.61
C ASP A 108 -9.80 -3.69 -11.53
N PRO A 109 -10.47 -3.57 -10.37
CA PRO A 109 -10.33 -4.53 -9.27
C PRO A 109 -10.75 -5.96 -9.62
N ASP A 110 -11.70 -6.14 -10.54
CA ASP A 110 -12.27 -7.45 -10.86
C ASP A 110 -11.56 -8.14 -12.02
N LYS A 111 -10.94 -7.37 -12.93
CA LYS A 111 -10.28 -7.91 -14.13
C LYS A 111 -8.77 -7.77 -14.08
N GLU A 112 -8.28 -6.55 -14.01
CA GLU A 112 -6.85 -6.26 -14.22
C GLU A 112 -6.02 -6.59 -12.97
N PHE A 113 -6.61 -6.43 -11.79
CA PHE A 113 -5.91 -6.68 -10.53
C PHE A 113 -5.58 -8.17 -10.34
N SER A 114 -6.54 -9.06 -10.61
CA SER A 114 -6.32 -10.52 -10.58
C SER A 114 -5.27 -10.93 -11.63
N GLN A 115 -5.36 -10.40 -12.86
CA GLN A 115 -4.37 -10.72 -13.90
C GLN A 115 -2.95 -10.32 -13.51
N ARG A 116 -2.81 -9.24 -12.72
CA ARG A 116 -1.50 -8.73 -12.30
C ARG A 116 -0.92 -9.44 -11.09
N TYR A 117 -1.74 -9.74 -10.08
CA TYR A 117 -1.28 -10.23 -8.77
C TYR A 117 -1.75 -11.65 -8.42
N GLY A 118 -2.59 -12.25 -9.27
CA GLY A 118 -3.23 -13.55 -9.06
C GLY A 118 -4.56 -13.46 -8.32
N ASP A 119 -5.46 -14.41 -8.62
CA ASP A 119 -6.80 -14.49 -8.05
C ASP A 119 -6.80 -14.49 -6.52
N TYR A 120 -5.88 -15.24 -5.92
CA TYR A 120 -5.81 -15.37 -4.47
C TYR A 120 -5.44 -14.06 -3.75
N ILE A 121 -4.73 -13.14 -4.41
CA ILE A 121 -4.45 -11.79 -3.87
C ILE A 121 -5.65 -10.89 -4.08
N ALA A 122 -6.35 -11.00 -5.23
CA ALA A 122 -7.56 -10.24 -5.47
C ALA A 122 -8.64 -10.54 -4.42
N ASP A 123 -8.82 -11.80 -4.03
CA ASP A 123 -9.76 -12.20 -2.97
C ASP A 123 -9.38 -11.58 -1.62
N ARG A 124 -8.10 -11.62 -1.25
CA ARG A 124 -7.60 -10.98 -0.01
C ARG A 124 -7.82 -9.48 -0.01
N VAL A 125 -7.65 -8.82 -1.16
CA VAL A 125 -7.90 -7.38 -1.28
C VAL A 125 -9.38 -7.07 -1.07
N LYS A 126 -10.29 -7.91 -1.57
CA LYS A 126 -11.74 -7.78 -1.31
C LYS A 126 -12.07 -7.92 0.18
N GLU A 127 -11.33 -8.74 0.91
CA GLU A 127 -11.49 -8.89 2.36
C GLU A 127 -10.82 -7.77 3.18
N MET A 128 -9.70 -7.22 2.71
CA MET A 128 -8.92 -6.22 3.44
C MET A 128 -9.42 -4.79 3.27
N PHE A 129 -10.06 -4.48 2.14
CA PHE A 129 -10.33 -3.09 1.74
C PHE A 129 -11.81 -2.85 1.45
N ASN A 130 -12.28 -1.67 1.87
CA ASN A 130 -13.50 -1.09 1.33
C ASN A 130 -13.17 -0.37 0.01
N VAL A 131 -13.64 -0.92 -1.11
CA VAL A 131 -13.35 -0.37 -2.44
C VAL A 131 -14.24 0.83 -2.72
N ILE A 132 -13.62 1.99 -2.97
CA ILE A 132 -14.31 3.23 -3.31
C ILE A 132 -13.93 3.65 -4.73
N LYS A 133 -14.90 3.64 -5.65
CA LYS A 133 -14.70 4.12 -7.02
C LYS A 133 -14.75 5.64 -7.03
N ILE A 134 -13.64 6.26 -7.43
CA ILE A 134 -13.55 7.72 -7.60
C ILE A 134 -13.57 8.03 -9.09
N GLU A 135 -14.70 8.53 -9.56
CA GLU A 135 -14.92 9.02 -10.92
C GLU A 135 -14.75 10.54 -10.96
N GLY A 136 -14.12 11.05 -12.02
CA GLY A 136 -13.91 12.49 -12.20
C GLY A 136 -12.96 12.81 -13.34
N GLU A 137 -13.16 13.97 -13.97
CA GLU A 137 -12.30 14.46 -15.04
C GLU A 137 -10.89 14.81 -14.53
N SER A 138 -9.89 14.57 -15.38
CA SER A 138 -8.50 14.90 -15.09
C SER A 138 -8.29 16.41 -15.01
N ARG A 139 -8.37 16.98 -13.81
CA ARG A 139 -7.92 18.34 -13.55
C ARG A 139 -6.43 18.29 -13.21
N ARG A 140 -5.59 18.36 -14.25
CA ARG A 140 -4.15 18.57 -14.15
C ARG A 140 -3.85 20.02 -14.50
#